data_AF-A0AB39HQL3-F1
#
_entry.id   AF-A0AB39HQL3-F1
#
_cell.length_a   1.000
_cell.length_b   1.000
_cell.length_c   1.000
_cell.angle_alpha   90.00
_cell.angle_beta   90.00
_cell.angle_gamma   90.00
#
_symmetry.space_group_name_H-M   'P 1'
#
loop_
_entity.id
_entity.type
_entity.pdbx_description
1 polymer ?
#
loop_
_entity_poly.entity_id
_entity_poly.type
_entity_poly.pdbx_seq_one_letter_code
_entity_poly.pdbx_strand_id
1 'polypeptide(L)'
;MQWSQIKTLFILTFFILNIFLFIQFYEKKQQSNLSMLEREESTIEQILEDENITLENLPTEELDKEPFVSVRQKSFTEDDERELAGLGKQRPSLVTNTFLVSFMDDKIKIPEDASTSEIEEVLADKLLYAEEYRFWDWNEELNILMFFQQINERTIFYNQSGMILLFLNDKNEVEFLTQTMLGEAEYRQDKNPLIEPLKAIEELYNANELTSGDEITQVEIGLHSRVPLSDGVQVFVPAWKVSVNDDKSFFVNAIEGHIFPSNELEFLEQVITQDADRVRSTMSESKLKEEILAMFEKKLELLNWGE
;
A
#
# COMPACT_ATOMS: atom_id res chain seq x y z
N MET A 1 -52.64 -24.20 26.72
CA MET A 1 -51.85 -23.56 25.64
C MET A 1 -51.32 -24.67 24.75
N GLN A 2 -51.53 -24.61 23.43
CA GLN A 2 -51.20 -25.68 22.47
C GLN A 2 -49.67 -25.77 22.22
N TRP A 3 -48.94 -26.08 23.28
CA TRP A 3 -47.48 -26.06 23.32
C TRP A 3 -46.86 -27.19 22.49
N SER A 4 -47.54 -28.33 22.35
CA SER A 4 -47.09 -29.39 21.43
C SER A 4 -47.22 -28.97 19.97
N GLN A 5 -48.25 -28.22 19.60
CA GLN A 5 -48.48 -27.80 18.21
C GLN A 5 -47.46 -26.74 17.78
N ILE A 6 -47.13 -25.80 18.67
CA ILE A 6 -46.08 -24.80 18.41
C ILE A 6 -44.71 -25.47 18.25
N LYS A 7 -44.40 -26.48 19.06
CA LYS A 7 -43.15 -27.25 18.94
C LYS A 7 -43.06 -28.00 17.62
N THR A 8 -44.13 -28.67 17.21
CA THR A 8 -44.18 -29.38 15.93
C THR A 8 -44.01 -28.42 14.77
N LEU A 9 -44.65 -27.25 14.82
CA LEU A 9 -44.48 -26.21 13.81
C LEU A 9 -43.02 -25.72 13.74
N PHE A 10 -42.39 -25.47 14.89
CA PHE A 10 -41.00 -24.99 14.94
C PHE A 10 -40.00 -26.00 14.38
N ILE A 11 -40.19 -27.29 14.72
CA ILE A 11 -39.38 -28.39 14.18
C ILE A 11 -39.55 -28.49 12.66
N LEU A 12 -40.78 -28.37 12.16
CA LEU A 12 -41.09 -28.48 10.73
C LEU A 12 -40.50 -27.30 9.94
N THR A 13 -40.61 -26.08 10.46
CA THR A 13 -40.01 -24.89 9.84
C THR A 13 -38.49 -24.97 9.84
N PHE A 14 -37.86 -25.41 10.94
CA PHE A 14 -36.41 -25.59 10.99
C PHE A 14 -35.94 -26.67 10.01
N PHE A 15 -36.69 -27.76 9.87
CA PHE A 15 -36.38 -28.83 8.91
C PHE A 15 -36.43 -28.35 7.46
N ILE A 16 -37.47 -27.57 7.09
CA ILE A 16 -37.57 -26.97 5.74
C ILE A 16 -36.41 -26.01 5.48
N LEU A 17 -36.05 -25.18 6.47
CA LEU A 17 -34.91 -24.27 6.35
C LEU A 17 -33.59 -25.02 6.14
N ASN A 18 -33.38 -26.14 6.85
CA ASN A 18 -32.17 -26.96 6.67
C ASN A 18 -32.11 -27.62 5.30
N ILE A 19 -33.24 -28.10 4.77
CA ILE A 19 -33.30 -28.62 3.39
C ILE A 19 -32.95 -27.52 2.39
N PHE A 20 -33.52 -26.33 2.57
CA PHE A 20 -33.20 -25.19 1.71
C PHE A 20 -31.72 -24.81 1.77
N LEU A 21 -31.13 -24.75 2.96
CA LEU A 21 -29.70 -24.51 3.15
C LEU A 21 -28.84 -25.62 2.56
N PHE A 22 -29.27 -26.88 2.65
CA PHE A 22 -28.57 -28.01 2.04
C PHE A 22 -28.61 -27.95 0.52
N ILE A 23 -29.76 -27.60 -0.07
CA ILE A 23 -29.89 -27.40 -1.52
C ILE A 23 -28.99 -26.24 -1.96
N GLN A 24 -29.02 -25.09 -1.27
CA GLN A 24 -28.13 -23.97 -1.59
C GLN A 24 -26.65 -24.32 -1.42
N PHE A 25 -26.29 -25.07 -0.37
CA PHE A 25 -24.92 -25.52 -0.17
C PHE A 25 -24.49 -26.50 -1.27
N TYR A 26 -25.38 -27.41 -1.67
CA TYR A 26 -25.14 -28.36 -2.74
C TYR A 26 -25.05 -27.66 -4.10
N GLU A 27 -25.94 -26.72 -4.41
CA GLU A 27 -25.90 -25.88 -5.60
C GLU A 27 -24.65 -25.02 -5.64
N LYS A 28 -24.23 -24.41 -4.52
CA LYS A 28 -22.98 -23.63 -4.44
C LYS A 28 -21.75 -24.52 -4.65
N LYS A 29 -21.77 -25.74 -4.11
CA LYS A 29 -20.71 -26.75 -4.34
C LYS A 29 -20.75 -27.32 -5.76
N GLN A 30 -21.93 -27.42 -6.37
CA GLN A 30 -22.07 -27.88 -7.73
C GLN A 30 -21.70 -26.77 -8.71
N GLN A 31 -22.03 -25.51 -8.45
CA GLN A 31 -21.54 -24.35 -9.20
C GLN A 31 -20.02 -24.28 -9.08
N SER A 32 -19.42 -24.43 -7.89
CA SER A 32 -17.96 -24.47 -7.75
C SER A 32 -17.30 -25.65 -8.49
N ASN A 33 -18.02 -26.75 -8.73
CA ASN A 33 -17.53 -27.93 -9.44
C ASN A 33 -17.95 -27.99 -10.94
N LEU A 34 -19.02 -27.30 -11.34
CA LEU A 34 -19.53 -27.21 -12.72
C LEU A 34 -18.86 -26.06 -13.48
N SER A 35 -18.31 -25.07 -12.77
CA SER A 35 -17.29 -24.16 -13.32
C SER A 35 -16.08 -24.92 -13.91
N MET A 36 -15.86 -26.18 -13.55
CA MET A 36 -14.73 -26.99 -14.04
C MET A 36 -15.06 -27.93 -15.21
N LEU A 37 -16.31 -28.01 -15.71
CA LEU A 37 -16.71 -29.10 -16.62
C LEU A 37 -17.49 -28.73 -17.90
N GLU A 38 -17.75 -27.46 -18.23
CA GLU A 38 -18.51 -27.10 -19.45
C GLU A 38 -17.93 -25.95 -20.33
N ARG A 39 -16.66 -25.58 -20.14
CA ARG A 39 -15.84 -24.93 -21.17
C ARG A 39 -14.44 -25.51 -21.04
N GLU A 40 -13.80 -25.84 -22.15
CA GLU A 40 -12.34 -25.71 -22.19
C GLU A 40 -12.10 -24.20 -22.04
N GLU A 41 -12.18 -23.67 -20.81
CA GLU A 41 -11.74 -22.31 -20.54
C GLU A 41 -10.24 -22.35 -20.83
N SER A 42 -9.83 -21.58 -21.83
CA SER A 42 -8.41 -21.39 -22.12
C SER A 42 -7.73 -21.07 -20.80
N THR A 43 -6.63 -21.75 -20.49
CA THR A 43 -5.90 -21.44 -19.26
C THR A 43 -5.44 -19.98 -19.34
N ILE A 44 -5.23 -19.32 -18.19
CA ILE A 44 -4.80 -17.92 -18.21
C ILE A 44 -3.52 -17.74 -19.04
N GLU A 45 -2.61 -18.69 -19.03
CA GLU A 45 -1.41 -18.68 -19.88
C GLU A 45 -1.74 -18.63 -21.38
N GLN A 46 -2.76 -19.39 -21.82
CA GLN A 46 -3.21 -19.36 -23.21
C GLN A 46 -3.87 -18.02 -23.56
N ILE A 47 -4.65 -17.46 -22.63
CA ILE A 47 -5.28 -16.15 -22.81
C ILE A 47 -4.21 -15.07 -22.96
N LEU A 48 -3.19 -15.07 -22.10
CA LEU A 48 -2.09 -14.11 -22.16
C LEU A 48 -1.29 -14.28 -23.46
N GLU A 49 -1.03 -15.52 -23.91
CA GLU A 49 -0.38 -15.79 -25.19
C GLU A 49 -1.21 -15.27 -26.38
N ASP A 50 -2.51 -15.53 -26.41
CA ASP A 50 -3.43 -15.09 -27.47
C ASP A 50 -3.54 -13.54 -27.54
N GLU A 51 -3.52 -12.88 -26.39
CA GLU A 51 -3.56 -11.41 -26.27
C GLU A 51 -2.17 -10.76 -26.42
N ASN A 52 -1.11 -11.53 -26.66
CA ASN A 52 0.29 -11.08 -26.72
C ASN A 52 0.74 -10.34 -25.44
N ILE A 53 0.27 -10.78 -24.28
CA ILE A 53 0.72 -10.28 -22.98
C ILE A 53 1.93 -11.12 -22.54
N THR A 54 3.08 -10.48 -22.37
CA THR A 54 4.33 -11.16 -21.99
C THR A 54 4.53 -11.20 -20.48
N LEU A 55 5.14 -12.27 -19.97
CA LEU A 55 5.59 -12.36 -18.58
C LEU A 55 7.11 -12.57 -18.56
N GLU A 56 7.83 -11.66 -17.93
CA GLU A 56 9.29 -11.78 -17.80
C GLU A 56 9.68 -12.46 -16.49
N ASN A 57 9.34 -11.82 -15.36
CA ASN A 57 9.87 -12.20 -14.04
C ASN A 57 8.75 -12.57 -13.07
N LEU A 58 8.52 -13.88 -12.91
CA LEU A 58 7.68 -14.42 -11.84
C LEU A 58 8.53 -14.73 -10.59
N PRO A 59 7.95 -14.61 -9.39
CA PRO A 59 8.63 -15.00 -8.16
C PRO A 59 8.97 -16.50 -8.22
N THR A 60 10.23 -16.85 -7.97
CA THR A 60 10.67 -18.24 -7.90
C THR A 60 10.39 -18.88 -6.54
N GLU A 61 10.08 -18.09 -5.51
CA GLU A 61 9.71 -18.62 -4.21
C GLU A 61 8.24 -19.06 -4.19
N GLU A 62 8.03 -20.35 -3.94
CA GLU A 62 6.70 -20.89 -3.63
C GLU A 62 6.31 -20.43 -2.21
N LEU A 63 5.52 -19.35 -2.15
CA LEU A 63 4.96 -18.85 -0.90
C LEU A 63 3.58 -19.48 -0.68
N ASP A 64 3.54 -20.59 0.06
CA ASP A 64 2.27 -21.30 0.30
C ASP A 64 1.33 -20.54 1.23
N LYS A 65 1.86 -19.95 2.31
CA LYS A 65 1.05 -19.34 3.37
C LYS A 65 1.77 -18.23 4.11
N GLU A 66 1.07 -17.12 4.33
CA GLU A 66 1.55 -16.00 5.17
C GLU A 66 0.51 -15.57 6.23
N PRO A 67 0.96 -15.08 7.39
CA PRO A 67 0.09 -14.53 8.43
C PRO A 67 -0.37 -13.11 8.08
N PHE A 68 -1.43 -12.65 8.75
CA PHE A 68 -1.67 -11.20 8.84
C PHE A 68 -0.67 -10.55 9.80
N VAL A 69 -0.33 -9.30 9.52
CA VAL A 69 0.59 -8.51 10.33
C VAL A 69 -0.18 -7.38 11.00
N SER A 70 -0.10 -7.28 12.32
CA SER A 70 -0.68 -6.17 13.07
C SER A 70 0.45 -5.24 13.49
N VAL A 71 0.33 -3.94 13.21
CA VAL A 71 1.37 -2.96 13.54
C VAL A 71 0.73 -1.70 14.10
N ARG A 72 1.36 -1.08 15.10
CA ARG A 72 0.99 0.26 15.58
C ARG A 72 1.96 1.28 15.00
N GLN A 73 1.50 2.51 14.79
CA GLN A 73 2.40 3.59 14.43
C GLN A 73 3.41 3.83 15.56
N LYS A 74 4.69 3.96 15.22
CA LYS A 74 5.76 4.31 16.15
C LYS A 74 5.51 5.73 16.67
N SER A 75 5.68 5.91 17.97
CA SER A 75 5.80 7.25 18.53
C SER A 75 7.27 7.69 18.53
N PHE A 76 7.57 8.77 17.82
CA PHE A 76 8.84 9.47 17.89
C PHE A 76 8.99 10.23 19.21
N THR A 77 10.24 10.44 19.58
CA THR A 77 10.68 11.07 20.83
C THR A 77 11.51 12.31 20.53
N GLU A 78 11.80 13.11 21.56
CA GLU A 78 12.75 14.22 21.44
C GLU A 78 14.19 13.74 21.14
N ASP A 79 14.52 12.47 21.42
CA ASP A 79 15.80 11.88 21.01
C ASP A 79 15.83 11.66 19.49
N ASP A 80 14.74 11.14 18.90
CA ASP A 80 14.60 10.97 17.44
C ASP A 80 14.73 12.31 16.70
N GLU A 81 14.07 13.36 17.21
CA GLU A 81 14.17 14.72 16.66
C GLU A 81 15.60 15.25 16.74
N ARG A 82 16.29 15.04 17.87
CA ARG A 82 17.70 15.45 18.04
C ARG A 82 18.65 14.67 17.14
N GLU A 83 18.40 13.38 16.93
CA GLU A 83 19.17 12.55 16.01
C GLU A 83 19.01 13.06 14.59
N LEU A 84 17.77 13.28 14.14
CA LEU A 84 17.49 13.82 12.81
C LEU A 84 18.13 15.20 12.60
N ALA A 85 18.15 16.06 13.61
CA ALA A 85 18.83 17.36 13.55
C ALA A 85 20.35 17.24 13.34
N GLY A 86 20.94 16.12 13.82
CA GLY A 86 22.35 15.78 13.61
C GLY A 86 22.66 15.25 12.21
N LEU A 87 21.65 14.80 11.46
CA LEU A 87 21.78 14.31 10.10
C LEU A 87 21.65 15.47 9.11
N GLY A 88 22.53 15.56 8.11
CA GLY A 88 22.26 16.39 6.92
C GLY A 88 22.14 17.91 7.07
N LYS A 89 22.39 18.49 8.26
CA LYS A 89 22.11 19.91 8.57
C LYS A 89 20.67 20.29 8.22
N GLN A 90 19.77 19.86 9.09
CA GLN A 90 18.34 20.08 8.92
C GLN A 90 17.71 20.58 10.22
N ARG A 91 16.51 21.14 10.10
CA ARG A 91 15.71 21.64 11.22
C ARG A 91 14.44 20.79 11.34
N PRO A 92 14.52 19.68 12.09
CA PRO A 92 13.36 18.85 12.34
C PRO A 92 12.41 19.51 13.35
N SER A 93 11.16 19.11 13.26
CA SER A 93 10.11 19.43 14.21
C SER A 93 9.24 18.20 14.43
N LEU A 94 9.13 17.78 15.69
CA LEU A 94 8.14 16.78 16.10
C LEU A 94 6.76 17.43 16.17
N VAL A 95 5.99 17.32 15.07
CA VAL A 95 4.68 17.97 14.92
C VAL A 95 3.63 17.25 15.77
N THR A 96 3.58 15.93 15.69
CA THR A 96 2.84 15.07 16.62
C THR A 96 3.76 13.95 17.09
N ASN A 97 3.35 13.17 18.09
CA ASN A 97 4.15 12.02 18.52
C ASN A 97 4.39 10.99 17.40
N THR A 98 3.67 11.01 16.27
CA THR A 98 3.81 10.03 15.18
C THR A 98 4.19 10.65 13.83
N PHE A 99 4.50 11.94 13.81
CA PHE A 99 4.74 12.70 12.59
C PHE A 99 5.88 13.71 12.76
N LEU A 100 6.93 13.52 11.96
CA LEU A 100 8.08 14.43 11.87
C LEU A 100 8.01 15.22 10.57
N VAL A 101 8.42 16.48 10.65
CA VAL A 101 8.71 17.31 9.47
C VAL A 101 10.10 17.89 9.65
N SER A 102 10.90 17.93 8.59
CA SER A 102 12.25 18.50 8.66
C SER A 102 12.60 19.31 7.44
N PHE A 103 13.13 20.52 7.66
CA PHE A 103 13.65 21.36 6.58
C PHE A 103 15.13 21.16 6.38
N MET A 104 15.53 21.08 5.11
CA MET A 104 16.93 20.99 4.72
C MET A 104 17.52 22.40 4.66
N ASP A 105 18.50 22.69 5.53
CA ASP A 105 19.25 23.95 5.44
C ASP A 105 20.28 23.88 4.29
N ASP A 106 20.94 22.73 4.16
CA ASP A 106 21.79 22.42 3.01
C ASP A 106 20.97 21.63 1.98
N LYS A 107 20.63 22.30 0.88
CA LYS A 107 19.86 21.72 -0.22
C LYS A 107 20.59 20.56 -0.90
N ILE A 108 19.91 19.44 -1.08
CA ILE A 108 20.46 18.24 -1.71
C ILE A 108 19.86 18.11 -3.11
N LYS A 109 20.70 18.22 -4.15
CA LYS A 109 20.25 18.08 -5.53
C LYS A 109 20.19 16.61 -5.93
N ILE A 110 19.06 16.22 -6.51
CA ILE A 110 18.80 14.91 -7.08
C ILE A 110 18.93 15.01 -8.62
N PRO A 111 19.83 14.26 -9.26
CA PRO A 111 19.93 14.20 -10.71
C PRO A 111 18.63 13.67 -11.33
N GLU A 112 18.20 14.22 -12.47
CA GLU A 112 16.98 13.78 -13.19
C GLU A 112 17.07 12.32 -13.66
N ASP A 113 18.28 11.85 -13.97
CA ASP A 113 18.57 10.50 -14.43
C ASP A 113 19.10 9.59 -13.32
N ALA A 114 18.93 9.97 -12.05
CA ALA A 114 19.40 9.19 -10.93
C ALA A 114 18.66 7.85 -10.84
N SER A 115 19.43 6.77 -10.77
CA SER A 115 18.89 5.45 -10.48
C SER A 115 18.38 5.36 -9.04
N THR A 116 17.50 4.38 -8.78
CA THR A 116 17.02 4.05 -7.43
C THR A 116 18.14 3.96 -6.40
N SER A 117 19.22 3.25 -6.72
CA SER A 117 20.35 3.08 -5.80
C SER A 117 21.11 4.37 -5.51
N GLU A 118 21.23 5.26 -6.50
CA GLU A 118 21.86 6.58 -6.31
C GLU A 118 21.02 7.48 -5.41
N ILE A 119 19.69 7.46 -5.58
CA ILE A 119 18.77 8.21 -4.71
C ILE A 119 18.86 7.71 -3.26
N GLU A 120 18.81 6.39 -3.07
CA GLU A 120 18.95 5.77 -1.74
C GLU A 120 20.31 6.09 -1.10
N GLU A 121 21.41 6.01 -1.85
CA GLU A 121 22.76 6.30 -1.34
C GLU A 121 22.92 7.77 -0.93
N VAL A 122 22.42 8.71 -1.75
CA VAL A 122 22.54 10.16 -1.48
C VAL A 122 21.75 10.58 -0.23
N LEU A 123 20.65 9.87 0.07
CA LEU A 123 19.75 10.20 1.18
C LEU A 123 19.98 9.34 2.43
N ALA A 124 20.76 8.26 2.35
CA ALA A 124 20.93 7.30 3.44
C ALA A 124 21.38 7.92 4.78
N ASP A 125 22.26 8.92 4.75
CA ASP A 125 22.78 9.60 5.95
C ASP A 125 22.00 10.90 6.30
N LYS A 126 20.82 11.07 5.70
CA LYS A 126 19.94 12.24 5.86
C LYS A 126 18.59 11.87 6.48
N LEU A 127 18.23 10.59 6.43
CA LEU A 127 16.95 10.06 6.89
C LEU A 127 17.12 9.30 8.20
N LEU A 128 16.15 9.43 9.10
CA LEU A 128 16.10 8.64 10.32
C LEU A 128 15.58 7.23 10.00
N TYR A 129 16.24 6.18 10.49
CA TYR A 129 15.92 4.78 10.18
C TYR A 129 15.93 4.47 8.68
N ALA A 130 16.85 5.06 7.92
CA ALA A 130 16.89 4.98 6.45
C ALA A 130 16.83 3.54 5.92
N GLU A 131 17.46 2.60 6.61
CA GLU A 131 17.52 1.18 6.30
C GLU A 131 16.16 0.46 6.35
N GLU A 132 15.18 1.01 7.05
CA GLU A 132 13.82 0.46 7.14
C GLU A 132 12.91 0.99 6.02
N TYR A 133 13.41 1.87 5.14
CA TYR A 133 12.66 2.41 4.01
C TYR A 133 13.37 2.11 2.70
N ARG A 134 12.58 1.99 1.63
CA ARG A 134 13.07 1.86 0.26
C ARG A 134 12.49 2.94 -0.60
N PHE A 135 13.30 3.41 -1.53
CA PHE A 135 12.80 4.31 -2.55
C PHE A 135 11.72 3.58 -3.37
N TRP A 136 10.55 4.20 -3.45
CA TRP A 136 9.41 3.68 -4.17
C TRP A 136 9.38 4.26 -5.58
N ASP A 137 9.19 5.57 -5.66
CA ASP A 137 9.08 6.28 -6.93
C ASP A 137 9.38 7.79 -6.77
N TRP A 138 9.64 8.44 -7.90
CA TRP A 138 9.68 9.89 -8.03
C TRP A 138 8.48 10.35 -8.84
N ASN A 139 7.48 10.88 -8.15
CA ASN A 139 6.38 11.55 -8.80
C ASN A 139 6.89 12.87 -9.42
N GLU A 140 7.16 12.86 -10.73
CA GLU A 140 7.73 14.02 -11.45
C GLU A 140 6.74 15.20 -11.51
N GLU A 141 5.44 14.93 -11.55
CA GLU A 141 4.38 15.95 -11.62
C GLU A 141 4.38 16.86 -10.39
N LEU A 142 4.42 16.26 -9.21
CA LEU A 142 4.52 16.99 -7.95
C LEU A 142 5.96 17.22 -7.53
N ASN A 143 6.93 16.62 -8.20
CA ASN A 143 8.34 16.60 -7.83
C ASN A 143 8.54 16.19 -6.35
N ILE A 144 8.10 14.97 -6.04
CA ILE A 144 8.15 14.36 -4.71
C ILE A 144 8.80 12.98 -4.83
N LEU A 145 9.80 12.72 -3.99
CA LEU A 145 10.34 11.38 -3.82
C LEU A 145 9.57 10.65 -2.72
N MET A 146 9.18 9.42 -3.02
CA MET A 146 8.43 8.56 -2.12
C MET A 146 9.32 7.43 -1.62
N PHE A 147 9.34 7.23 -0.31
CA PHE A 147 10.01 6.12 0.33
C PHE A 147 8.99 5.35 1.18
N PHE A 148 8.85 4.06 0.93
CA PHE A 148 7.93 3.19 1.66
C PHE A 148 8.69 2.35 2.67
N GLN A 149 8.13 2.21 3.87
CA GLN A 149 8.72 1.37 4.90
C GLN A 149 8.65 -0.11 4.51
N GLN A 150 9.64 -0.87 4.92
CA GLN A 150 9.65 -2.33 4.86
C GLN A 150 9.50 -2.93 6.26
N ILE A 151 8.80 -4.06 6.34
CA ILE A 151 8.75 -4.89 7.55
C ILE A 151 9.09 -6.32 7.12
N ASN A 152 10.14 -6.90 7.69
CA ASN A 152 10.65 -8.22 7.31
C ASN A 152 10.85 -8.36 5.78
N GLU A 153 11.54 -7.41 5.15
CA GLU A 153 11.80 -7.37 3.70
C GLU A 153 10.54 -7.24 2.83
N ARG A 154 9.36 -6.99 3.43
CA ARG A 154 8.10 -6.73 2.70
C ARG A 154 7.82 -5.23 2.70
N THR A 155 7.81 -4.62 1.53
CA THR A 155 7.42 -3.22 1.35
C THR A 155 5.95 -3.02 1.70
N ILE A 156 5.65 -1.93 2.40
CA ILE A 156 4.29 -1.56 2.76
C ILE A 156 3.76 -0.56 1.74
N PHE A 157 2.81 -1.01 0.92
CA PHE A 157 2.28 -0.21 -0.17
C PHE A 157 1.25 0.81 0.32
N TYR A 158 1.39 2.05 -0.15
CA TYR A 158 0.40 3.13 -0.01
C TYR A 158 -0.17 3.29 1.41
N ASN A 159 0.71 3.27 2.41
CA ASN A 159 0.33 3.47 3.80
C ASN A 159 0.95 4.74 4.39
N GLN A 160 0.10 5.71 4.70
CA GLN A 160 0.50 7.01 5.24
C GLN A 160 1.17 6.98 6.62
N SER A 161 1.17 5.83 7.32
CA SER A 161 1.75 5.70 8.65
C SER A 161 3.17 5.11 8.66
N GLY A 162 3.71 4.69 7.50
CA GLY A 162 5.06 4.14 7.37
C GLY A 162 5.71 4.58 6.07
N MET A 163 5.99 5.87 5.93
CA MET A 163 6.62 6.42 4.72
C MET A 163 7.41 7.69 5.01
N ILE A 164 8.32 8.02 4.07
CA ILE A 164 9.00 9.30 3.99
C ILE A 164 8.64 9.95 2.66
N LEU A 165 8.25 11.23 2.69
CA LEU A 165 8.10 12.04 1.49
C LEU A 165 9.16 13.13 1.50
N LEU A 166 9.91 13.25 0.41
CA LEU A 166 10.84 14.35 0.20
C LEU A 166 10.30 15.27 -0.87
N PHE A 167 10.14 16.55 -0.54
CA PHE A 167 9.57 17.55 -1.42
C PHE A 167 10.68 18.36 -2.07
N LEU A 168 10.72 18.33 -3.41
CA LEU A 168 11.76 18.99 -4.18
C LEU A 168 11.25 20.30 -4.78
N ASN A 169 12.18 21.23 -4.98
CA ASN A 169 11.93 22.44 -5.76
C ASN A 169 12.16 22.24 -7.25
N ASP A 170 11.90 23.29 -8.02
CA ASP A 170 12.02 23.32 -9.48
C ASP A 170 13.45 23.08 -10.02
N LYS A 171 14.46 22.93 -9.15
CA LYS A 171 15.85 22.55 -9.48
C LYS A 171 16.21 21.13 -9.05
N ASN A 172 15.22 20.35 -8.63
CA ASN A 172 15.34 19.03 -8.04
C ASN A 172 16.21 19.02 -6.78
N GLU A 173 16.09 20.07 -5.97
CA GLU A 173 16.73 20.13 -4.67
C GLU A 173 15.71 19.83 -3.57
N VAL A 174 16.04 18.91 -2.66
CA VAL A 174 15.20 18.59 -1.50
C VAL A 174 15.12 19.81 -0.58
N GLU A 175 13.90 20.30 -0.32
CA GLU A 175 13.66 21.46 0.55
C GLU A 175 13.19 21.04 1.94
N PHE A 176 12.30 20.06 2.01
CA PHE A 176 11.85 19.48 3.27
C PHE A 176 11.39 18.05 3.08
N LEU A 177 11.29 17.33 4.19
CA LEU A 177 10.75 15.98 4.25
C LEU A 177 9.66 15.86 5.31
N THR A 178 8.78 14.90 5.12
CA THR A 178 7.87 14.40 6.14
C THR A 178 8.16 12.93 6.40
N GLN A 179 7.96 12.50 7.65
CA GLN A 179 8.22 11.12 8.03
C GLN A 179 7.17 10.60 9.01
N THR A 180 6.65 9.43 8.68
CA THR A 180 5.85 8.57 9.57
C THR A 180 6.49 7.19 9.61
N MET A 181 6.36 6.49 10.73
CA MET A 181 6.93 5.16 10.89
C MET A 181 5.95 4.23 11.61
N LEU A 182 5.85 3.01 11.12
CA LEU A 182 5.23 1.88 11.80
C LEU A 182 6.24 1.26 12.77
N GLY A 183 5.76 0.88 13.95
CA GLY A 183 6.56 0.28 15.00
C GLY A 183 6.74 -1.23 14.80
N GLU A 184 6.90 -1.93 15.92
CA GLU A 184 7.10 -3.38 15.91
C GLU A 184 5.88 -4.14 15.38
N ALA A 185 6.15 -5.11 14.52
CA ALA A 185 5.15 -5.94 13.88
C ALA A 185 4.79 -7.17 14.73
N GLU A 186 3.50 -7.38 14.94
CA GLU A 186 2.93 -8.57 15.57
C GLU A 186 2.31 -9.48 14.52
N TYR A 187 2.89 -10.68 14.35
CA TYR A 187 2.40 -11.68 13.43
C TYR A 187 1.30 -12.52 14.07
N ARG A 188 0.15 -12.64 13.40
CA ARG A 188 -0.89 -13.57 13.84
C ARG A 188 -0.40 -15.01 13.70
N GLN A 189 -0.83 -15.88 14.62
CA GLN A 189 -0.44 -17.30 14.60
C GLN A 189 -1.00 -18.05 13.39
N ASP A 190 -2.22 -17.69 12.98
CA ASP A 190 -2.88 -18.30 11.83
C ASP A 190 -2.27 -17.78 10.52
N LYS A 191 -1.81 -18.72 9.68
CA LYS A 191 -1.33 -18.43 8.33
C LYS A 191 -2.41 -18.75 7.31
N ASN A 192 -2.58 -17.87 6.34
CA ASN A 192 -3.56 -18.01 5.27
C ASN A 192 -2.89 -18.52 4.01
N PRO A 193 -3.54 -19.42 3.25
CA PRO A 193 -3.06 -19.79 1.92
C PRO A 193 -2.99 -18.56 1.02
N LEU A 194 -1.91 -18.47 0.24
CA LEU A 194 -1.78 -17.44 -0.77
C LEU A 194 -2.26 -17.95 -2.13
N ILE A 195 -2.82 -17.04 -2.92
CA ILE A 195 -3.02 -17.27 -4.35
C ILE A 195 -1.67 -17.19 -5.04
N GLU A 196 -1.48 -18.01 -6.08
CA GLU A 196 -0.27 -17.96 -6.89
C GLU A 196 -0.19 -16.64 -7.69
N PRO A 197 1.01 -16.17 -8.04
CA PRO A 197 1.21 -14.97 -8.85
C PRO A 197 0.36 -14.96 -10.13
N LEU A 198 0.27 -16.11 -10.80
CA LEU A 198 -0.51 -16.25 -12.03
C LEU A 198 -2.01 -16.04 -11.81
N LYS A 199 -2.53 -16.44 -10.64
CA LYS A 199 -3.92 -16.17 -10.26
C LYS A 199 -4.14 -14.67 -10.03
N ALA A 200 -3.17 -13.95 -9.46
CA ALA A 200 -3.26 -12.49 -9.33
C ALA A 200 -3.31 -11.79 -10.69
N ILE A 201 -2.50 -12.25 -11.65
CA ILE A 201 -2.53 -11.76 -13.05
C ILE A 201 -3.89 -12.04 -13.69
N GLU A 202 -4.47 -13.22 -13.46
CA GLU A 202 -5.82 -13.55 -13.92
C GLU A 202 -6.88 -12.58 -13.38
N GLU A 203 -6.81 -12.20 -12.09
CA GLU A 203 -7.74 -11.23 -11.50
C GLU A 203 -7.61 -9.85 -12.17
N LEU A 204 -6.38 -9.40 -12.48
CA LEU A 204 -6.15 -8.14 -13.20
C LEU A 204 -6.69 -8.19 -14.63
N TYR A 205 -6.46 -9.28 -15.35
CA TYR A 205 -6.99 -9.48 -16.69
C TYR A 205 -8.53 -9.45 -16.68
N ASN A 206 -9.16 -10.18 -15.76
CA ASN A 206 -10.61 -10.24 -15.62
C ASN A 206 -11.24 -8.87 -15.25
N ALA A 207 -10.48 -8.03 -14.55
CA ALA A 207 -10.86 -6.66 -14.24
C ALA A 207 -10.66 -5.67 -15.41
N ASN A 208 -10.06 -6.10 -16.53
CA ASN A 208 -9.63 -5.26 -17.67
C ASN A 208 -8.52 -4.26 -17.30
N GLU A 209 -7.70 -4.59 -16.30
CA GLU A 209 -6.51 -3.81 -15.95
C GLU A 209 -5.31 -4.15 -16.84
N LEU A 210 -5.38 -5.31 -17.53
CA LEU A 210 -4.40 -5.74 -18.53
C LEU A 210 -5.04 -5.70 -19.93
N THR A 211 -4.26 -5.27 -20.90
CA THR A 211 -4.66 -5.10 -22.29
C THR A 211 -3.71 -5.81 -23.26
N SER A 212 -4.17 -6.06 -24.48
CA SER A 212 -3.36 -6.76 -25.49
C SER A 212 -2.05 -6.02 -25.76
N GLY A 213 -0.94 -6.78 -25.71
CA GLY A 213 0.41 -6.26 -25.93
C GLY A 213 1.10 -5.71 -24.68
N ASP A 214 0.46 -5.76 -23.50
CA ASP A 214 1.09 -5.38 -22.24
C ASP A 214 2.22 -6.34 -21.86
N GLU A 215 3.22 -5.81 -21.18
CA GLU A 215 4.37 -6.56 -20.67
C GLU A 215 4.36 -6.56 -19.14
N ILE A 216 4.27 -7.73 -18.52
CA ILE A 216 4.39 -7.89 -17.08
C ILE A 216 5.87 -8.07 -16.73
N THR A 217 6.51 -6.98 -16.32
CA THR A 217 7.97 -6.91 -16.13
C THR A 217 8.40 -7.50 -14.79
N GLN A 218 7.57 -7.38 -13.75
CA GLN A 218 7.89 -7.89 -12.42
C GLN A 218 6.63 -8.23 -11.63
N VAL A 219 6.70 -9.30 -10.85
CA VAL A 219 5.72 -9.59 -9.80
C VAL A 219 6.45 -9.77 -8.47
N GLU A 220 6.06 -9.01 -7.45
CA GLU A 220 6.65 -9.07 -6.11
C GLU A 220 5.57 -9.08 -5.02
N ILE A 221 5.91 -9.56 -3.83
CA ILE A 221 4.99 -9.59 -2.69
C ILE A 221 5.37 -8.52 -1.67
N GLY A 222 4.38 -7.79 -1.20
CA GLY A 222 4.49 -6.83 -0.11
C GLY A 222 3.28 -6.88 0.79
N LEU A 223 3.07 -5.79 1.53
CA LEU A 223 1.99 -5.65 2.49
C LEU A 223 1.10 -4.48 2.10
N HIS A 224 -0.21 -4.70 2.10
CA HIS A 224 -1.19 -3.62 1.95
C HIS A 224 -2.00 -3.49 3.24
N SER A 225 -2.26 -2.26 3.66
CA SER A 225 -3.14 -2.04 4.81
C SER A 225 -4.57 -2.44 4.45
N ARG A 226 -5.20 -3.20 5.33
CA ARG A 226 -6.66 -3.33 5.39
C ARG A 226 -7.20 -2.09 6.14
N VAL A 227 -8.46 -2.12 6.54
CA VAL A 227 -9.06 -1.04 7.35
C VAL A 227 -8.35 -0.92 8.70
N PRO A 228 -7.95 0.30 9.15
CA PRO A 228 -7.38 0.51 10.47
C PRO A 228 -8.37 0.13 11.58
N LEU A 229 -7.89 -0.49 12.66
CA LEU A 229 -8.69 -0.82 13.82
C LEU A 229 -8.90 0.43 14.69
N SER A 230 -10.03 0.48 15.40
CA SER A 230 -10.46 1.62 16.21
C SER A 230 -9.54 1.94 17.39
N ASP A 231 -8.61 1.04 17.73
CA ASP A 231 -7.62 1.22 18.80
C ASP A 231 -6.25 1.70 18.29
N GLY A 232 -6.16 2.12 17.02
CA GLY A 232 -4.94 2.60 16.39
C GLY A 232 -3.99 1.50 15.90
N VAL A 233 -4.38 0.22 15.99
CA VAL A 233 -3.67 -0.89 15.32
C VAL A 233 -4.06 -0.92 13.86
N GLN A 234 -3.08 -1.08 12.98
CA GLN A 234 -3.30 -1.34 11.57
C GLN A 234 -3.06 -2.81 11.29
N VAL A 235 -3.91 -3.40 10.44
CA VAL A 235 -3.78 -4.79 10.01
C VAL A 235 -3.40 -4.80 8.56
N PHE A 236 -2.28 -5.44 8.25
CA PHE A 236 -1.74 -5.61 6.91
C PHE A 236 -1.97 -7.04 6.44
N VAL A 237 -2.22 -7.15 5.14
CA VAL A 237 -2.37 -8.42 4.44
C VAL A 237 -1.32 -8.50 3.33
N PRO A 238 -0.80 -9.70 3.03
CA PRO A 238 0.07 -9.89 1.88
C PRO A 238 -0.64 -9.50 0.57
N ALA A 239 0.09 -8.82 -0.32
CA ALA A 239 -0.42 -8.37 -1.61
C ALA A 239 0.65 -8.56 -2.69
N TRP A 240 0.22 -9.06 -3.84
CA TRP A 240 1.03 -9.10 -5.05
C TRP A 240 1.03 -7.73 -5.70
N LYS A 241 2.21 -7.14 -5.91
CA LYS A 241 2.42 -6.03 -6.82
C LYS A 241 2.80 -6.60 -8.18
N VAL A 242 2.06 -6.21 -9.21
CA VAL A 242 2.29 -6.59 -10.61
C VAL A 242 2.68 -5.31 -11.36
N SER A 243 3.94 -5.24 -11.78
CA SER A 243 4.46 -4.15 -12.61
C SER A 243 4.20 -4.44 -14.09
N VAL A 244 3.63 -3.47 -14.79
CA VAL A 244 3.23 -3.57 -16.20
C VAL A 244 3.88 -2.43 -16.98
N ASN A 245 4.49 -2.75 -18.12
CA ASN A 245 5.17 -1.83 -19.05
C ASN A 245 6.19 -0.87 -18.38
N ASP A 246 6.73 -1.25 -17.22
CA ASP A 246 7.57 -0.42 -16.36
C ASP A 246 6.97 0.94 -15.93
N ASP A 247 5.68 1.16 -16.15
CA ASP A 247 5.00 2.43 -15.88
C ASP A 247 3.85 2.31 -14.87
N LYS A 248 3.25 1.12 -14.73
CA LYS A 248 2.08 0.89 -13.88
C LYS A 248 2.32 -0.23 -12.90
N SER A 249 1.82 -0.04 -11.69
CA SER A 249 1.82 -1.06 -10.66
C SER A 249 0.39 -1.34 -10.19
N PHE A 250 -0.03 -2.59 -10.26
CA PHE A 250 -1.31 -3.04 -9.73
C PHE A 250 -1.09 -3.88 -8.48
N PHE A 251 -2.05 -3.85 -7.56
CA PHE A 251 -1.92 -4.53 -6.27
C PHE A 251 -3.10 -5.47 -6.06
N VAL A 252 -2.81 -6.75 -5.87
CA VAL A 252 -3.82 -7.79 -5.67
C VAL A 252 -3.64 -8.41 -4.30
N ASN A 253 -4.71 -8.45 -3.51
CA ASN A 253 -4.72 -9.16 -2.24
C ASN A 253 -4.33 -10.62 -2.46
N ALA A 254 -3.21 -11.04 -1.87
CA ALA A 254 -2.63 -12.36 -2.11
C ALA A 254 -3.40 -13.49 -1.42
N ILE A 255 -4.49 -13.21 -0.70
CA ILE A 255 -5.34 -14.22 -0.04
C ILE A 255 -6.74 -14.24 -0.65
N GLU A 256 -7.34 -13.06 -0.84
CA GLU A 256 -8.74 -12.94 -1.29
C GLU A 256 -8.86 -12.67 -2.81
N GLY A 257 -7.78 -12.29 -3.50
CA GLY A 257 -7.77 -11.98 -4.93
C GLY A 257 -8.37 -10.63 -5.32
N HIS A 258 -8.79 -9.81 -4.35
CA HIS A 258 -9.31 -8.47 -4.61
C HIS A 258 -8.20 -7.48 -4.99
N ILE A 259 -8.43 -6.68 -6.03
CA ILE A 259 -7.52 -5.62 -6.49
C ILE A 259 -7.67 -4.38 -5.59
N PHE A 260 -6.56 -3.88 -5.06
CA PHE A 260 -6.53 -2.63 -4.30
C PHE A 260 -6.45 -1.41 -5.25
N PRO A 261 -7.20 -0.34 -4.97
CA PRO A 261 -6.98 0.95 -5.64
C PRO A 261 -5.56 1.45 -5.38
N SER A 262 -4.92 2.02 -6.40
CA SER A 262 -3.51 2.45 -6.35
C SER A 262 -3.23 3.72 -7.14
N ASN A 263 -4.18 4.66 -7.15
CA ASN A 263 -3.97 5.96 -7.77
C ASN A 263 -2.98 6.78 -6.91
N GLU A 264 -1.76 6.94 -7.42
CA GLU A 264 -0.68 7.64 -6.72
C GLU A 264 -1.01 9.12 -6.45
N LEU A 265 -1.57 9.83 -7.43
CA LEU A 265 -1.89 11.25 -7.27
C LEU A 265 -2.99 11.46 -6.22
N GLU A 266 -4.05 10.64 -6.25
CA GLU A 266 -5.11 10.68 -5.23
C GLU A 266 -4.54 10.36 -3.84
N PHE A 267 -3.64 9.38 -3.75
CA PHE A 267 -2.96 9.06 -2.49
C PHE A 267 -2.11 10.23 -1.99
N LEU A 268 -1.29 10.83 -2.85
CA LEU A 268 -0.44 11.97 -2.49
C LEU A 268 -1.30 13.18 -2.08
N GLU A 269 -2.41 13.46 -2.77
CA GLU A 269 -3.35 14.51 -2.39
C GLU A 269 -3.87 14.30 -0.96
N GLN A 270 -4.32 13.09 -0.65
CA GLN A 270 -4.85 12.73 0.67
C GLN A 270 -3.78 12.85 1.75
N VAL A 271 -2.57 12.36 1.50
CA VAL A 271 -1.45 12.42 2.46
C VAL A 271 -1.02 13.87 2.71
N ILE A 272 -0.79 14.64 1.64
CA ILE A 272 -0.37 16.04 1.75
C ILE A 272 -1.42 16.88 2.48
N THR A 273 -2.70 16.67 2.19
CA THR A 273 -3.80 17.35 2.88
C THR A 273 -3.80 17.04 4.38
N GLN A 274 -3.69 15.76 4.75
CA GLN A 274 -3.65 15.35 6.15
C GLN A 274 -2.41 15.87 6.89
N ASP A 275 -1.24 15.85 6.24
CA ASP A 275 0.00 16.36 6.82
C ASP A 275 -0.05 17.88 7.01
N ALA A 276 -0.61 18.62 6.03
CA ALA A 276 -0.87 20.04 6.17
C ALA A 276 -1.82 20.34 7.35
N ASP A 277 -2.87 19.55 7.54
CA ASP A 277 -3.80 19.68 8.67
C ASP A 277 -3.12 19.40 10.01
N ARG A 278 -2.25 18.38 10.11
CA ARG A 278 -1.45 18.10 11.30
C ARG A 278 -0.57 19.29 11.68
N VAL A 279 0.13 19.86 10.70
CA VAL A 279 0.97 21.05 10.88
C VAL A 279 0.15 22.25 11.32
N ARG A 280 -0.97 22.52 10.62
CA ARG A 280 -1.86 23.66 10.89
C ARG A 280 -2.43 23.63 12.31
N SER A 281 -2.84 22.44 12.75
CA SER A 281 -3.51 22.23 14.05
C SER A 281 -2.56 22.10 15.24
N THR A 282 -1.34 21.58 15.03
CA THR A 282 -0.45 21.21 16.15
C THR A 282 0.75 22.12 16.32
N MET A 283 1.32 22.65 15.24
CA MET A 283 2.47 23.56 15.36
C MET A 283 2.06 24.94 15.88
N SER A 284 2.87 25.49 16.78
CA SER A 284 2.74 26.87 17.22
C SER A 284 3.06 27.85 16.08
N GLU A 285 2.43 29.02 16.12
CA GLU A 285 2.66 30.08 15.12
C GLU A 285 4.15 30.44 15.07
N SER A 286 4.73 30.26 13.89
CA SER A 286 6.15 30.46 13.63
C SER A 286 6.38 30.60 12.13
N LYS A 287 7.49 31.26 11.77
CA LYS A 287 7.91 31.37 10.37
C LYS A 287 8.06 29.99 9.71
N LEU A 288 8.52 28.99 10.48
CA LEU A 288 8.67 27.62 9.99
C LEU A 288 7.33 27.00 9.59
N LYS A 289 6.31 27.15 10.44
CA LYS A 289 4.96 26.66 10.17
C LYS A 289 4.40 27.28 8.88
N GLU A 290 4.55 28.60 8.72
CA GLU A 290 4.11 29.31 7.50
C GLU A 290 4.82 28.79 6.25
N GLU A 291 6.13 28.57 6.31
CA GLU A 291 6.92 28.02 5.21
C GLU A 291 6.45 26.60 4.83
N ILE A 292 6.17 25.71 5.79
CA ILE A 292 5.68 24.34 5.51
C ILE A 292 4.34 24.39 4.79
N LEU A 293 3.39 25.13 5.35
CA LEU A 293 2.02 25.17 4.85
C LEU A 293 1.98 25.74 3.42
N ALA A 294 2.77 26.77 3.14
CA ALA A 294 2.87 27.33 1.80
C ALA A 294 3.41 26.32 0.77
N MET A 295 4.33 25.43 1.18
CA MET A 295 4.84 24.40 0.28
C MET A 295 3.82 23.29 0.03
N PHE A 296 3.11 22.82 1.07
CA PHE A 296 2.01 21.87 0.87
C PHE A 296 0.92 22.46 -0.03
N GLU A 297 0.52 23.71 0.21
CA GLU A 297 -0.45 24.42 -0.63
C GLU A 297 0.03 24.50 -2.09
N LYS A 298 1.31 24.83 -2.34
CA LYS A 298 1.88 24.82 -3.70
C LYS A 298 1.72 23.45 -4.38
N LYS A 299 1.96 22.34 -3.66
CA LYS A 299 1.83 20.98 -4.23
C LYS A 299 0.37 20.60 -4.49
N LEU A 300 -0.55 20.95 -3.57
CA LEU A 300 -1.98 20.73 -3.76
C LEU A 300 -2.56 21.58 -4.91
N GLU A 301 -2.06 22.79 -5.13
CA GLU A 301 -2.46 23.61 -6.28
C GLU A 301 -2.10 22.96 -7.61
N LEU A 302 -0.94 22.28 -7.72
CA LEU A 302 -0.54 21.57 -8.94
C LEU A 302 -1.52 20.44 -9.28
N LEU A 303 -1.95 19.67 -8.29
CA LEU A 303 -2.96 18.60 -8.45
C LEU A 303 -4.28 19.12 -9.01
N ASN A 304 -4.76 20.27 -8.50
CA ASN A 304 -6.02 20.87 -8.94
C ASN A 304 -5.98 21.47 -10.36
N TRP A 305 -4.79 21.66 -10.94
CA TRP A 305 -4.63 22.18 -12.31
C TRP A 305 -4.47 21.07 -13.35
N GLY A 306 -4.34 19.81 -12.91
CA GLY A 306 -4.23 18.61 -13.77
C GLY A 306 -5.57 17.95 -14.13
N GLU A 307 -6.68 18.31 -13.47
CA GLU A 307 -8.06 17.90 -13.82
C GLU A 307 -8.71 18.77 -14.90
#